data_AF-A0A1F5DKV4-F1
#
_entry.id   AF-A0A1F5DKV4-F1
#
_cell.length_a   1.000
_cell.length_b   1.000
_cell.length_c   1.000
_cell.angle_alpha   90.00
_cell.angle_beta   90.00
_cell.angle_gamma   90.00
#
_symmetry.space_group_name_H-M   'P 1'
#
loop_
_entity.id
_entity.type
_entity.pdbx_description
1 polymer ?
#
loop_
_entity_poly.entity_id
_entity_poly.type
_entity_poly.pdbx_seq_one_letter_code
_entity_poly.pdbx_strand_id
1 'polypeptide(L)'
;MDELVRKIPEDSYFLHPIIVDKDTRVVLDGMHRVAASRALSLSHIPVCFVDYRNPNILLRCWYRTFRDLREGEAEKALRQLGFTWGETGVEEALGLIEERRATAALITGRRARVVGDGGDAETMYSTVRRMDKALGSRGMGFATERDALDRAARGEVSACVATPTLRKEEVVAVAMAGRVFPQKTTRHVIPARPMGVKVPLEWLVTDKDEAELNEKLRLYLSSRRIRRMVPGTVIDRKYEEPLYIFE
;
A
#
# COMPACT_ATOMS: atom_id res chain seq x y z
N MET A 1 13.80 -0.25 -0.16
CA MET A 1 14.34 -1.31 0.72
C MET A 1 15.73 -0.90 1.19
N ASP A 2 16.65 -0.62 0.25
CA ASP A 2 18.04 -0.24 0.53
C ASP A 2 18.18 0.93 1.50
N GLU A 3 17.31 1.94 1.37
CA GLU A 3 17.29 3.07 2.32
C GLU A 3 16.98 2.63 3.76
N LEU A 4 16.08 1.65 3.97
CA LEU A 4 15.74 1.15 5.31
C LEU A 4 16.87 0.29 5.89
N VAL A 5 17.54 -0.51 5.05
CA VAL A 5 18.70 -1.31 5.47
C VAL A 5 19.82 -0.39 5.98
N ARG A 6 19.98 0.79 5.39
CA ARG A 6 20.94 1.80 5.83
C ARG A 6 20.47 2.59 7.06
N LYS A 7 19.22 3.09 7.05
CA LYS A 7 18.69 3.96 8.10
C LYS A 7 18.50 3.28 9.44
N ILE A 8 18.05 2.02 9.47
CA ILE A 8 17.76 1.33 10.74
C ILE A 8 19.01 1.27 11.65
N PRO A 9 20.20 0.85 11.16
CA PRO A 9 21.43 0.94 11.93
C PRO A 9 21.84 2.38 12.29
N GLU A 10 21.75 3.32 11.34
CA GLU A 10 22.12 4.73 11.57
C GLU A 10 21.29 5.37 12.69
N ASP A 11 19.98 5.12 12.70
CA ASP A 11 19.05 5.64 13.70
C ASP A 11 19.20 4.91 15.06
N SER A 12 19.77 3.69 15.09
CA SER A 12 19.83 2.81 16.26
C SER A 12 18.47 2.38 16.83
N TYR A 13 17.37 2.62 16.09
CA TYR A 13 16.03 2.19 16.46
C TYR A 13 15.19 1.77 15.24
N PHE A 14 14.21 0.92 15.50
CA PHE A 14 13.18 0.54 14.56
C PHE A 14 11.97 1.49 14.72
N LEU A 15 11.83 2.43 13.78
CA LEU A 15 10.96 3.60 13.94
C LEU A 15 9.46 3.26 14.05
N HIS A 16 8.94 2.45 13.12
CA HIS A 16 7.51 2.12 13.03
C HIS A 16 7.32 0.61 13.11
N PRO A 17 6.38 0.10 13.91
CA PRO A 17 6.09 -1.32 13.94
C PRO A 17 5.49 -1.78 12.61
N ILE A 18 5.59 -3.08 12.34
CA ILE A 18 4.93 -3.72 11.20
C ILE A 18 3.49 -4.06 11.60
N ILE A 19 2.50 -3.71 10.77
CA ILE A 19 1.09 -4.05 11.04
C ILE A 19 0.84 -5.46 10.53
N VAL A 20 0.35 -6.34 11.39
CA VAL A 20 0.18 -7.78 11.11
C VAL A 20 -1.21 -8.23 11.55
N ASP A 21 -1.88 -9.05 10.75
CA ASP A 21 -3.10 -9.72 11.18
C ASP A 21 -2.77 -10.74 12.29
N LYS A 22 -3.46 -10.63 13.42
CA LYS A 22 -3.17 -11.41 14.62
C LYS A 22 -3.37 -12.92 14.39
N ASP A 23 -4.38 -13.28 13.60
CA ASP A 23 -4.82 -14.66 13.42
C ASP A 23 -4.01 -15.38 12.33
N THR A 24 -3.77 -14.72 11.20
CA THR A 24 -3.10 -15.34 10.03
C THR A 24 -1.61 -15.01 9.93
N ARG A 25 -1.11 -14.06 10.72
CA ARG A 25 0.24 -13.48 10.60
C ARG A 25 0.52 -12.80 9.25
N VAL A 26 -0.51 -12.56 8.42
CA VAL A 26 -0.36 -11.83 7.17
C VAL A 26 0.06 -10.41 7.46
N VAL A 27 1.13 -9.97 6.81
CA VAL A 27 1.64 -8.62 6.99
C VAL A 27 0.79 -7.64 6.17
N LEU A 28 0.17 -6.68 6.84
CA LEU A 28 -0.76 -5.71 6.24
C LEU A 28 -0.06 -4.40 5.84
N ASP A 29 0.95 -3.97 6.60
CA ASP A 29 1.74 -2.79 6.28
C ASP A 29 3.16 -2.92 6.84
N GLY A 30 4.17 -2.74 5.97
CA GLY A 30 5.58 -2.82 6.36
C GLY A 30 6.41 -3.88 5.64
N MET A 31 6.03 -4.31 4.43
CA MET A 31 6.79 -5.32 3.66
C MET A 31 8.26 -4.95 3.48
N HIS A 32 8.56 -3.67 3.18
CA HIS A 32 9.95 -3.22 3.08
C HIS A 32 10.69 -3.28 4.41
N ARG A 33 9.99 -3.07 5.53
CA ARG A 33 10.55 -3.21 6.88
C ARG A 33 10.85 -4.68 7.18
N VAL A 34 9.94 -5.61 6.87
CA VAL A 34 10.19 -7.06 6.97
C VAL A 34 11.41 -7.48 6.15
N ALA A 35 11.51 -7.03 4.90
CA ALA A 35 12.64 -7.34 4.03
C ALA A 35 13.97 -6.77 4.58
N ALA A 36 13.95 -5.53 5.08
CA ALA A 36 15.12 -4.92 5.70
C ALA A 36 15.55 -5.65 6.97
N SER A 37 14.60 -6.05 7.84
CA SER A 37 14.89 -6.84 9.04
C SER A 37 15.56 -8.17 8.72
N ARG A 38 15.12 -8.86 7.65
CA ARG A 38 15.77 -10.09 7.17
C ARG A 38 17.18 -9.83 6.68
N ALA A 39 17.39 -8.78 5.88
CA ALA A 39 18.71 -8.41 5.39
C ALA A 39 19.68 -8.02 6.52
N LEU A 40 19.16 -7.42 7.59
CA LEU A 40 19.92 -7.05 8.79
C LEU A 40 20.06 -8.19 9.80
N SER A 41 19.54 -9.38 9.51
CA SER A 41 19.57 -10.55 10.40
C SER A 41 19.03 -10.26 11.81
N LEU A 42 17.98 -9.44 11.92
CA LEU A 42 17.34 -9.19 13.21
C LEU A 42 16.65 -10.46 13.72
N SER A 43 16.90 -10.84 14.98
CA SER A 43 16.27 -11.97 15.64
C SER A 43 14.77 -11.73 15.86
N HIS A 44 14.38 -10.49 16.16
CA HIS A 44 13.00 -10.09 16.40
C HIS A 44 12.60 -8.86 15.58
N ILE A 45 11.30 -8.65 15.41
CA ILE A 45 10.75 -7.50 14.69
C ILE A 45 9.53 -6.96 15.45
N PRO A 46 9.45 -5.65 15.71
CA PRO A 46 8.31 -5.09 16.42
C PRO A 46 7.09 -5.08 15.52
N VAL A 47 6.01 -5.67 16.01
CA VAL A 47 4.74 -5.81 15.30
C VAL A 47 3.59 -5.18 16.09
N CYS A 48 2.60 -4.67 15.37
CA CYS A 48 1.30 -4.32 15.92
C CYS A 48 0.30 -5.31 15.37
N PHE A 49 -0.16 -6.21 16.23
CA PHE A 49 -1.22 -7.15 15.89
C PHE A 49 -2.57 -6.45 15.85
N VAL A 50 -3.29 -6.65 14.75
CA VAL A 50 -4.66 -6.17 14.57
C VAL A 50 -5.58 -7.32 14.23
N ASP A 51 -6.86 -7.18 14.57
CA ASP A 51 -7.89 -8.09 14.06
C ASP A 51 -8.28 -7.65 12.65
N TYR A 52 -7.77 -8.31 11.61
CA TYR A 52 -8.01 -7.84 10.25
C TYR A 52 -9.48 -7.95 9.82
N ARG A 53 -10.28 -8.80 10.49
CA ARG A 53 -11.73 -8.91 10.27
C ARG A 53 -12.50 -7.72 10.82
N ASN A 54 -11.90 -6.89 11.67
CA ASN A 54 -12.54 -5.69 12.19
C ASN A 54 -13.04 -4.80 11.02
N PRO A 55 -14.34 -4.47 10.95
CA PRO A 55 -14.89 -3.70 9.82
C PRO A 55 -14.36 -2.27 9.75
N ASN A 56 -13.80 -1.75 10.85
CA ASN A 56 -13.19 -0.41 10.87
C ASN A 56 -11.81 -0.38 10.18
N ILE A 57 -11.15 -1.53 9.97
CA ILE A 57 -9.97 -1.58 9.12
C ILE A 57 -10.45 -1.63 7.68
N LEU A 58 -10.16 -0.59 6.90
CA LEU A 58 -10.58 -0.53 5.51
C LEU A 58 -9.43 -0.97 4.60
N LEU A 59 -9.78 -1.74 3.58
CA LEU A 59 -8.88 -2.05 2.47
C LEU A 59 -9.23 -1.13 1.31
N ARG A 60 -8.23 -0.42 0.82
CA ARG A 60 -8.25 0.49 -0.32
C ARG A 60 -7.15 0.11 -1.29
N CYS A 61 -7.05 0.79 -2.42
CA CYS A 61 -5.94 0.59 -3.36
C CYS A 61 -5.13 1.88 -3.57
N TRP A 62 -4.06 1.78 -4.36
CA TRP A 62 -3.31 2.93 -4.85
C TRP A 62 -3.56 3.12 -6.33
N TYR A 63 -3.95 4.32 -6.71
CA TYR A 63 -4.01 4.70 -8.13
C TYR A 63 -2.64 5.18 -8.57
N ARG A 64 -2.27 4.84 -9.81
CA ARG A 64 -1.03 5.32 -10.41
C ARG A 64 -1.30 6.72 -10.94
N THR A 65 -0.41 7.67 -10.68
CA THR A 65 -0.50 9.02 -11.23
C THR A 65 0.68 9.25 -12.15
N PHE A 66 0.47 9.90 -13.28
CA PHE A 66 1.51 10.17 -14.25
C PHE A 66 1.66 11.68 -14.47
N ARG A 67 2.90 12.17 -14.40
CA ARG A 67 3.19 13.57 -14.75
C ARG A 67 3.17 13.77 -16.25
N ASP A 68 3.75 12.83 -17.00
CA ASP A 68 3.99 12.96 -18.44
C ASP A 68 3.53 11.71 -19.21
N LEU A 69 2.23 11.40 -19.18
CA LEU A 69 1.64 10.30 -19.96
C LEU A 69 0.58 10.84 -20.91
N ARG A 70 0.85 10.74 -22.21
CA ARG A 70 -0.14 11.08 -23.23
C ARG A 70 -1.04 9.88 -23.52
N GLU A 71 -2.31 10.13 -23.77
CA GLU A 71 -3.30 9.08 -24.02
C GLU A 71 -2.91 8.16 -25.19
N GLY A 72 -2.47 8.72 -26.32
CA GLY A 72 -2.05 7.91 -27.48
C GLY A 72 -0.81 7.05 -27.22
N GLU A 73 0.09 7.48 -26.33
CA GLU A 73 1.24 6.68 -25.92
C GLU A 73 0.82 5.52 -25.02
N ALA A 74 -0.11 5.78 -24.11
CA ALA A 74 -0.72 4.76 -23.26
C ALA A 74 -1.47 3.72 -24.11
N GLU A 75 -2.31 4.17 -25.04
CA GLU A 75 -3.07 3.31 -25.94
C GLU A 75 -2.13 2.39 -26.74
N LYS A 76 -1.11 2.98 -27.39
CA LYS A 76 -0.14 2.22 -28.17
C LYS A 76 0.55 1.16 -27.31
N ALA A 77 1.03 1.53 -26.13
CA ALA A 77 1.73 0.61 -25.23
C ALA A 77 0.81 -0.52 -24.72
N LEU A 78 -0.44 -0.21 -24.40
CA LEU A 78 -1.38 -1.17 -23.82
C LEU A 78 -1.99 -2.09 -24.89
N ARG A 79 -2.27 -1.59 -26.09
CA ARG A 79 -2.68 -2.43 -27.23
C ARG A 79 -1.58 -3.39 -27.68
N GLN A 80 -0.31 -2.98 -27.62
CA GLN A 80 0.82 -3.89 -27.87
C GLN A 80 0.90 -5.05 -26.88
N LEU A 81 0.31 -4.90 -25.69
CA LEU A 81 0.18 -5.98 -24.70
C LEU A 81 -1.08 -6.84 -24.89
N GLY A 82 -1.88 -6.55 -25.93
CA GLY A 82 -3.12 -7.26 -26.24
C GLY A 82 -4.32 -6.83 -25.41
N PHE A 83 -4.27 -5.68 -24.72
CA PHE A 83 -5.39 -5.23 -23.90
C PHE A 83 -6.49 -4.57 -24.73
N THR A 84 -7.73 -4.82 -24.32
CA THR A 84 -8.91 -4.09 -24.78
C THR A 84 -8.80 -2.63 -24.36
N TRP A 85 -9.33 -1.74 -25.21
CA TRP A 85 -9.27 -0.29 -25.04
C TRP A 85 -10.57 0.33 -25.54
N GLY A 86 -11.35 0.89 -24.62
CA GLY A 86 -12.66 1.48 -24.92
C GLY A 86 -12.85 2.83 -24.24
N GLU A 87 -13.47 3.78 -24.95
CA GLU A 87 -13.84 5.09 -24.43
C GLU A 87 -15.12 5.04 -23.59
N THR A 88 -15.12 5.72 -22.46
CA THR A 88 -16.25 5.82 -21.52
C THR A 88 -16.11 7.05 -20.62
N GLY A 89 -17.12 7.33 -19.80
CA GLY A 89 -17.05 8.28 -18.70
C GLY A 89 -16.29 7.73 -17.49
N VAL A 90 -15.78 8.62 -16.63
CA VAL A 90 -15.03 8.22 -15.43
C VAL A 90 -15.87 7.35 -14.48
N GLU A 91 -17.12 7.75 -14.23
CA GLU A 91 -18.02 7.02 -13.33
C GLU A 91 -18.32 5.61 -13.83
N GLU A 92 -18.67 5.47 -15.10
CA GLU A 92 -18.91 4.16 -15.73
C GLU A 92 -17.65 3.28 -15.72
N ALA A 93 -16.47 3.85 -15.99
CA ALA A 93 -15.21 3.12 -15.92
C ALA A 93 -14.93 2.57 -14.51
N LEU A 94 -15.17 3.38 -13.47
CA LEU A 94 -15.00 2.96 -12.08
C LEU A 94 -16.00 1.86 -11.71
N GLY A 95 -17.25 1.96 -12.14
CA GLY A 95 -18.27 0.91 -11.97
C GLY A 95 -17.86 -0.41 -12.62
N LEU A 96 -17.34 -0.38 -13.85
CA LEU A 96 -16.85 -1.58 -14.53
C LEU A 96 -15.67 -2.25 -13.79
N ILE A 97 -14.80 -1.47 -13.16
CA ILE A 97 -13.69 -1.99 -12.34
C ILE A 97 -14.22 -2.61 -11.05
N GLU A 98 -15.17 -1.96 -10.39
CA GLU A 98 -15.78 -2.43 -9.15
C GLU A 98 -16.56 -3.74 -9.37
N GLU A 99 -17.32 -3.81 -10.48
CA GLU A 99 -18.00 -5.02 -10.95
C GLU A 99 -17.04 -6.09 -11.48
N ARG A 100 -15.73 -5.80 -11.54
CA ARG A 100 -14.68 -6.66 -12.12
C ARG A 100 -14.99 -7.10 -13.54
N ARG A 101 -15.58 -6.21 -14.34
CA ARG A 101 -15.78 -6.36 -15.79
C ARG A 101 -14.63 -5.73 -16.59
N ALA A 102 -13.80 -4.93 -15.91
CA ALA A 102 -12.59 -4.34 -16.45
C ALA A 102 -11.44 -4.42 -15.44
N THR A 103 -10.21 -4.55 -15.92
CA THR A 103 -9.04 -4.57 -15.01
C THR A 103 -8.67 -3.18 -14.49
N ALA A 104 -8.68 -2.17 -15.35
CA ALA A 104 -8.22 -0.84 -14.99
C ALA A 104 -8.89 0.22 -15.87
N ALA A 105 -8.71 1.49 -15.52
CA ALA A 105 -9.07 2.60 -16.37
C ALA A 105 -8.00 3.69 -16.36
N LEU A 106 -7.59 4.15 -17.54
CA LEU A 106 -6.80 5.37 -17.68
C LEU A 106 -7.76 6.56 -17.67
N ILE A 107 -7.47 7.55 -16.84
CA ILE A 107 -8.31 8.74 -16.65
C ILE A 107 -7.48 9.97 -17.00
N THR A 108 -7.99 10.79 -17.93
CA THR A 108 -7.38 12.03 -18.41
C THR A 108 -8.40 13.17 -18.30
N GLY A 109 -8.25 14.01 -17.27
CA GLY A 109 -9.26 15.03 -16.96
C GLY A 109 -10.61 14.42 -16.60
N ARG A 110 -11.60 14.56 -17.50
CA ARG A 110 -12.96 14.02 -17.35
C ARG A 110 -13.26 12.80 -18.23
N ARG A 111 -12.28 12.32 -18.99
CA ARG A 111 -12.44 11.16 -19.87
C ARG A 111 -11.80 9.94 -19.25
N ALA A 112 -12.34 8.77 -19.56
CA ALA A 112 -11.76 7.50 -19.17
C ALA A 112 -11.61 6.56 -20.36
N ARG A 113 -10.65 5.65 -20.22
CA ARG A 113 -10.40 4.54 -21.14
C ARG A 113 -10.31 3.27 -20.34
N VAL A 114 -11.22 2.34 -20.57
CA VAL A 114 -11.19 1.02 -19.92
C VAL A 114 -10.07 0.19 -20.52
N VAL A 115 -9.33 -0.51 -19.67
CA VAL A 115 -8.18 -1.32 -20.05
C VAL A 115 -8.32 -2.73 -19.51
N GLY A 116 -8.27 -3.69 -20.44
CA GLY A 116 -8.24 -5.11 -20.14
C GLY A 116 -9.56 -5.64 -19.59
N ASP A 117 -9.71 -6.96 -19.70
CA ASP A 117 -10.95 -7.63 -19.29
C ASP A 117 -11.00 -7.81 -17.76
N GLY A 118 -12.20 -8.05 -17.27
CA GLY A 118 -12.48 -8.44 -15.90
C GLY A 118 -11.86 -9.78 -15.51
N GLY A 119 -11.88 -10.10 -14.21
CA GLY A 119 -11.38 -11.39 -13.72
C GLY A 119 -11.31 -11.49 -12.21
N ASP A 120 -10.64 -12.54 -11.73
CA ASP A 120 -10.27 -12.68 -10.33
C ASP A 120 -9.15 -11.70 -9.93
N ALA A 121 -8.94 -11.54 -8.63
CA ALA A 121 -7.97 -10.62 -8.06
C ALA A 121 -6.53 -10.85 -8.57
N GLU A 122 -6.07 -12.10 -8.66
CA GLU A 122 -4.71 -12.42 -9.09
C GLU A 122 -4.52 -12.10 -10.57
N THR A 123 -5.50 -12.45 -11.41
CA THR A 123 -5.51 -12.15 -12.84
C THR A 123 -5.48 -10.64 -13.10
N MET A 124 -6.38 -9.89 -12.46
CA MET A 124 -6.46 -8.43 -12.62
C MET A 124 -5.15 -7.77 -12.19
N TYR A 125 -4.58 -8.13 -11.04
CA TYR A 125 -3.34 -7.50 -10.58
C TYR A 125 -2.08 -7.98 -11.32
N SER A 126 -2.09 -9.18 -11.91
CA SER A 126 -1.06 -9.60 -12.87
C SER A 126 -1.07 -8.68 -14.10
N THR A 127 -2.26 -8.35 -14.62
CA THR A 127 -2.43 -7.38 -15.70
C THR A 127 -1.97 -5.98 -15.29
N VAL A 128 -2.36 -5.50 -14.12
CA VAL A 128 -1.89 -4.21 -13.57
C VAL A 128 -0.36 -4.16 -13.49
N ARG A 129 0.31 -5.24 -13.08
CA ARG A 129 1.78 -5.31 -13.06
C ARG A 129 2.39 -5.15 -14.45
N ARG A 130 1.77 -5.74 -15.48
CA ARG A 130 2.21 -5.57 -16.88
C ARG A 130 2.03 -4.13 -17.34
N MET A 131 0.92 -3.48 -16.95
CA MET A 131 0.68 -2.06 -17.22
C MET A 131 1.74 -1.17 -16.54
N ASP A 132 2.01 -1.41 -15.25
CA ASP A 132 3.02 -0.67 -14.49
C ASP A 132 4.41 -0.76 -15.17
N LYS A 133 4.78 -1.96 -15.66
CA LYS A 133 6.05 -2.14 -16.39
C LYS A 133 6.09 -1.37 -17.71
N ALA A 134 4.99 -1.33 -18.45
CA ALA A 134 4.93 -0.66 -19.74
C ALA A 134 4.86 0.87 -19.63
N LEU A 135 4.21 1.39 -18.59
CA LEU A 135 3.96 2.82 -18.40
C LEU A 135 4.94 3.48 -17.42
N GLY A 136 5.61 2.72 -16.55
CA GLY A 136 6.31 3.22 -15.37
C GLY A 136 7.45 4.22 -15.61
N SER A 137 8.07 4.22 -16.79
CA SER A 137 9.14 5.18 -17.14
C SER A 137 8.66 6.64 -17.27
N ARG A 138 7.34 6.89 -17.20
CA ARG A 138 6.71 8.19 -17.49
C ARG A 138 6.38 9.00 -16.24
N GLY A 139 7.33 9.03 -15.30
CA GLY A 139 7.18 9.79 -14.05
C GLY A 139 6.01 9.29 -13.18
N MET A 140 5.85 7.97 -13.11
CA MET A 140 4.77 7.32 -12.35
C MET A 140 4.94 7.53 -10.84
N GLY A 141 3.88 8.01 -10.21
CA GLY A 141 3.71 8.10 -8.76
C GLY A 141 2.47 7.33 -8.31
N PHE A 142 2.15 7.43 -7.02
CA PHE A 142 0.98 6.78 -6.43
C PHE A 142 0.22 7.75 -5.53
N ALA A 143 -1.11 7.68 -5.55
CA ALA A 143 -1.98 8.46 -4.69
C ALA A 143 -3.20 7.63 -4.26
N THR A 144 -3.91 8.11 -3.23
CA THR A 144 -5.23 7.55 -2.87
C THR A 144 -6.20 7.72 -4.03
N GLU A 145 -7.23 6.87 -4.11
CA GLU A 145 -8.22 6.88 -5.19
C GLU A 145 -8.78 8.28 -5.44
N ARG A 146 -9.25 8.95 -4.38
CA ARG A 146 -9.82 10.31 -4.46
C ARG A 146 -8.79 11.34 -4.93
N ASP A 147 -7.62 11.38 -4.30
CA ASP A 147 -6.56 12.34 -4.63
C ASP A 147 -6.08 12.19 -6.08
N ALA A 148 -5.92 10.97 -6.58
CA ALA A 148 -5.54 10.71 -7.95
C ALA A 148 -6.57 11.27 -8.95
N LEU A 149 -7.86 11.02 -8.69
CA LEU A 149 -8.97 11.51 -9.50
C LEU A 149 -9.06 13.04 -9.47
N ASP A 150 -9.00 13.64 -8.27
CA ASP A 150 -9.07 15.09 -8.10
C ASP A 150 -7.91 15.79 -8.82
N ARG A 151 -6.69 15.25 -8.70
CA ARG A 151 -5.50 15.79 -9.38
C ARG A 151 -5.59 15.65 -10.89
N ALA A 152 -6.10 14.53 -11.41
CA ALA A 152 -6.31 14.34 -12.83
C ALA A 152 -7.38 15.32 -13.38
N ALA A 153 -8.48 15.51 -12.63
CA ALA A 153 -9.54 16.43 -13.00
C ALA A 153 -9.08 17.90 -13.03
N ARG A 154 -8.15 18.27 -12.15
CA ARG A 154 -7.52 19.62 -12.09
C ARG A 154 -6.36 19.80 -13.07
N GLY A 155 -5.92 18.74 -13.74
CA GLY A 155 -4.76 18.79 -14.63
C GLY A 155 -3.41 18.90 -13.90
N GLU A 156 -3.37 18.62 -12.60
CA GLU A 156 -2.12 18.58 -11.81
C GLU A 156 -1.27 17.34 -12.15
N VAL A 157 -1.91 16.32 -12.73
CA VAL A 157 -1.28 15.15 -13.36
C VAL A 157 -1.87 14.97 -14.75
N SER A 158 -1.09 14.49 -15.72
CA SER A 158 -1.58 14.28 -17.09
C SER A 158 -2.55 13.10 -17.17
N ALA A 159 -2.37 12.09 -16.32
CA ALA A 159 -3.28 10.96 -16.21
C ALA A 159 -3.21 10.29 -14.83
N CYS A 160 -4.24 9.53 -14.49
CA CYS A 160 -4.15 8.50 -13.47
C CYS A 160 -4.71 7.16 -13.97
N VAL A 161 -4.26 6.05 -13.39
CA VAL A 161 -4.80 4.71 -13.65
C VAL A 161 -5.51 4.21 -12.40
N ALA A 162 -6.82 4.04 -12.54
CA ALA A 162 -7.70 3.40 -11.57
C ALA A 162 -7.57 1.87 -11.66
N THR A 163 -7.59 1.19 -10.51
CA THR A 163 -7.47 -0.27 -10.38
C THR A 163 -8.42 -0.80 -9.31
N PRO A 164 -8.84 -2.07 -9.35
CA PRO A 164 -9.82 -2.62 -8.41
C PRO A 164 -9.33 -2.54 -6.96
N THR A 165 -10.26 -2.36 -6.04
CA THR A 165 -9.99 -2.61 -4.62
C THR A 165 -10.19 -4.09 -4.33
N LEU A 166 -9.19 -4.72 -3.72
CA LEU A 166 -9.28 -6.12 -3.31
C LEU A 166 -10.20 -6.31 -2.10
N ARG A 167 -10.65 -7.55 -1.90
CA ARG A 167 -11.32 -7.98 -0.67
C ARG A 167 -10.28 -8.50 0.32
N LYS A 168 -10.59 -8.40 1.62
CA LYS A 168 -9.64 -8.81 2.68
C LYS A 168 -9.32 -10.30 2.60
N GLU A 169 -10.32 -11.10 2.26
CA GLU A 169 -10.24 -12.55 2.14
C GLU A 169 -9.30 -12.94 1.01
N GLU A 170 -9.26 -12.17 -0.08
CA GLU A 170 -8.35 -12.40 -1.21
C GLU A 170 -6.90 -12.09 -0.82
N VAL A 171 -6.69 -11.01 -0.07
CA VAL A 171 -5.36 -10.67 0.47
C VAL A 171 -4.85 -11.78 1.36
N VAL A 172 -5.70 -12.28 2.27
CA VAL A 172 -5.35 -13.40 3.16
C VAL A 172 -5.08 -14.66 2.35
N ALA A 173 -5.97 -15.05 1.44
CA ALA A 173 -5.83 -16.28 0.65
C ALA A 173 -4.53 -16.31 -0.16
N VAL A 174 -4.20 -15.21 -0.85
CA VAL A 174 -2.95 -15.11 -1.64
C VAL A 174 -1.72 -15.19 -0.75
N ALA A 175 -1.73 -14.50 0.40
CA ALA A 175 -0.61 -14.51 1.34
C ALA A 175 -0.41 -15.89 1.99
N MET A 176 -1.51 -16.56 2.39
CA MET A 176 -1.48 -17.92 2.95
C MET A 176 -1.00 -18.96 1.94
N ALA A 177 -1.20 -18.71 0.65
CA ALA A 177 -0.66 -19.55 -0.42
C ALA A 177 0.81 -19.25 -0.76
N GLY A 178 1.49 -18.40 0.03
CA GLY A 178 2.89 -18.03 -0.18
C GLY A 178 3.13 -17.12 -1.39
N ARG A 179 2.07 -16.55 -1.96
CA ARG A 179 2.13 -15.64 -3.11
C ARG A 179 2.02 -14.20 -2.65
N VAL A 180 2.38 -13.27 -3.55
CA VAL A 180 2.33 -11.83 -3.27
C VAL A 180 1.73 -11.07 -4.45
N PHE A 181 0.92 -10.08 -4.12
CA PHE A 181 0.48 -9.08 -5.10
C PHE A 181 1.63 -8.14 -5.49
N PRO A 182 1.54 -7.47 -6.65
CA PRO A 182 2.46 -6.40 -7.02
C PRO A 182 2.53 -5.31 -5.95
N GLN A 183 3.63 -4.53 -5.95
CA GLN A 183 3.74 -3.40 -5.05
C GLN A 183 2.59 -2.39 -5.26
N LYS A 184 2.21 -1.71 -4.18
CA LYS A 184 1.14 -0.70 -4.19
C LYS A 184 -0.22 -1.25 -4.64
N THR A 185 -0.46 -2.54 -4.45
CA THR A 185 -1.78 -3.16 -4.65
C THR A 185 -2.74 -2.77 -3.54
N THR A 186 -2.35 -2.98 -2.28
CA THR A 186 -3.20 -2.76 -1.11
C THR A 186 -2.83 -1.49 -0.35
N ARG A 187 -3.83 -0.84 0.23
CA ARG A 187 -3.71 0.30 1.13
C ARG A 187 -4.63 0.08 2.31
N HIS A 188 -4.07 -0.27 3.46
CA HIS A 188 -4.84 -0.48 4.67
C HIS A 188 -4.99 0.84 5.45
N VAL A 189 -6.23 1.22 5.72
CA VAL A 189 -6.58 2.34 6.62
C VAL A 189 -6.80 1.74 8.00
N ILE A 190 -5.88 2.03 8.94
CA ILE A 190 -5.87 1.43 10.28
C ILE A 190 -6.35 2.47 11.32
N PRO A 191 -7.52 2.30 11.96
CA PRO A 191 -8.12 3.33 12.83
C PRO A 191 -7.26 3.83 14.00
N ALA A 192 -6.29 3.05 14.44
CA ALA A 192 -5.39 3.43 15.53
C ALA A 192 -3.94 3.07 15.18
N ARG A 193 -3.45 3.59 14.05
CA ARG A 193 -2.10 3.29 13.56
C ARG A 193 -1.03 3.83 14.54
N PRO A 194 -0.22 2.95 15.17
CA PRO A 194 0.90 3.39 15.99
C PRO A 194 2.06 3.82 15.09
N MET A 195 2.72 4.93 15.46
CA MET A 195 3.83 5.50 14.73
C MET A 195 4.90 6.00 15.71
N GLY A 196 6.17 6.04 15.30
CA GLY A 196 7.23 6.59 16.14
C GLY A 196 7.51 5.78 17.40
N VAL A 197 7.19 4.48 17.40
CA VAL A 197 7.43 3.57 18.52
C VAL A 197 8.92 3.52 18.89
N LYS A 198 9.82 3.64 17.89
CA LYS A 198 11.28 3.75 18.07
C LYS A 198 11.83 2.65 18.98
N VAL A 199 11.61 1.38 18.62
CA VAL A 199 12.12 0.25 19.42
C VAL A 199 13.64 0.19 19.28
N PRO A 200 14.44 0.21 20.36
CA PRO A 200 15.90 0.16 20.25
C PRO A 200 16.38 -1.08 19.48
N LEU A 201 17.31 -0.88 18.55
CA LEU A 201 17.75 -1.94 17.64
C LEU A 201 18.44 -3.09 18.39
N GLU A 202 19.14 -2.78 19.48
CA GLU A 202 19.74 -3.76 20.40
C GLU A 202 18.73 -4.76 20.99
N TRP A 203 17.44 -4.42 21.08
CA TRP A 203 16.41 -5.35 21.58
C TRP A 203 15.98 -6.35 20.52
N LEU A 204 16.32 -6.08 19.25
CA LEU A 204 15.92 -6.89 18.10
C LEU A 204 17.04 -7.84 17.66
N VAL A 205 18.25 -7.68 18.20
CA VAL A 205 19.42 -8.54 17.97
C VAL A 205 19.83 -9.16 19.29
N THR A 206 19.09 -10.17 19.71
CA THR A 206 19.25 -10.84 21.01
C THR A 206 18.72 -12.27 20.93
N ASP A 207 19.06 -13.08 21.91
CA ASP A 207 18.58 -14.44 22.18
C ASP A 207 17.48 -14.50 23.25
N LYS A 208 17.08 -13.34 23.80
CA LYS A 208 15.97 -13.22 24.78
C LYS A 208 14.66 -13.73 24.22
N ASP A 209 13.81 -14.25 25.11
CA ASP A 209 12.49 -14.73 24.71
C ASP A 209 11.51 -13.59 24.39
N GLU A 210 10.49 -13.90 23.57
CA GLU A 210 9.49 -12.92 23.14
C GLU A 210 8.68 -12.34 24.31
N ALA A 211 8.44 -13.09 25.38
CA ALA A 211 7.65 -12.61 26.51
C ALA A 211 8.41 -11.54 27.29
N GLU A 212 9.71 -11.75 27.54
CA GLU A 212 10.60 -10.75 28.15
C GLU A 212 10.66 -9.47 27.29
N LEU A 213 10.85 -9.61 25.97
CA LEU A 213 10.91 -8.48 25.05
C LEU A 213 9.58 -7.71 24.98
N ASN A 214 8.46 -8.42 24.99
CA ASN A 214 7.13 -7.81 24.99
C ASN A 214 6.85 -7.06 26.30
N GLU A 215 7.26 -7.60 27.45
CA GLU A 215 7.11 -6.90 28.74
C GLU A 215 7.98 -5.64 28.79
N LYS A 216 9.23 -5.74 28.31
CA LYS A 216 10.13 -4.59 28.17
C LYS A 216 9.53 -3.52 27.26
N LEU A 217 8.96 -3.92 26.11
CA LEU A 217 8.28 -3.03 25.18
C LEU A 217 7.03 -2.40 25.81
N ARG A 218 6.25 -3.16 26.57
CA ARG A 218 5.05 -2.66 27.27
C ARG A 218 5.42 -1.57 28.27
N LEU A 219 6.42 -1.81 29.12
CA LEU A 219 6.90 -0.82 30.10
C LEU A 219 7.43 0.44 29.39
N TYR A 220 8.23 0.26 28.34
CA TYR A 220 8.74 1.35 27.52
C TYR A 220 7.62 2.21 26.93
N LEU A 221 6.62 1.60 26.29
CA LEU A 221 5.51 2.34 25.68
C LEU A 221 4.59 2.98 26.72
N SER A 222 4.42 2.37 27.90
CA SER A 222 3.62 2.94 28.98
C SER A 222 4.20 4.24 29.56
N SER A 223 5.52 4.43 29.43
CA SER A 223 6.20 5.65 29.87
C SER A 223 6.16 6.79 28.85
N ARG A 224 5.70 6.53 27.62
CA ARG A 224 5.73 7.50 26.52
C ARG A 224 4.44 8.30 26.41
N ARG A 225 4.58 9.54 25.93
CA ARG A 225 3.42 10.37 25.58
C ARG A 225 2.88 9.91 24.23
N ILE A 226 1.55 9.87 24.10
CA ILE A 226 0.89 9.59 22.82
C ILE A 226 0.26 10.87 22.31
N ARG A 227 0.71 11.33 21.14
CA ARG A 227 0.09 12.44 20.40
C ARG A 227 -0.78 11.90 19.28
N ARG A 228 -2.07 12.25 19.32
CA ARG A 228 -3.02 11.93 18.24
C ARG A 228 -2.91 12.97 17.12
N MET A 229 -2.69 12.52 15.89
CA MET A 229 -2.82 13.34 14.69
C MET A 229 -4.15 13.08 14.00
N VAL A 230 -4.70 14.11 13.37
CA VAL A 230 -6.01 14.04 12.71
C VAL A 230 -5.94 13.28 11.37
N PRO A 231 -7.06 12.67 10.93
CA PRO A 231 -7.21 12.17 9.56
C PRO A 231 -6.77 13.19 8.50
N GLY A 232 -6.14 12.71 7.43
CA GLY A 232 -5.64 13.54 6.32
C GLY A 232 -4.21 14.07 6.52
N THR A 233 -3.56 13.74 7.64
CA THR A 233 -2.16 14.11 7.92
C THR A 233 -1.22 13.57 6.84
N VAL A 234 -0.25 14.40 6.42
CA VAL A 234 0.82 14.01 5.49
C VAL A 234 2.16 13.95 6.25
N ILE A 235 2.83 12.80 6.19
CA ILE A 235 4.20 12.61 6.72
C ILE A 235 5.13 12.23 5.58
N ASP A 236 5.10 10.95 5.19
CA ASP A 236 5.72 10.40 3.98
C ASP A 236 4.69 10.23 2.86
N ARG A 237 3.44 9.98 3.26
CA ARG A 237 2.25 9.93 2.43
C ARG A 237 1.07 10.50 3.20
N LYS A 238 -0.05 10.67 2.52
CA LYS A 238 -1.33 11.01 3.14
C LYS A 238 -1.90 9.80 3.89
N TYR A 239 -2.23 9.97 5.16
CA TYR A 239 -2.94 8.99 5.98
C TYR A 239 -4.39 9.44 6.13
N GLU A 240 -5.34 8.57 5.80
CA GLU A 240 -6.77 8.87 5.93
C GLU A 240 -7.30 8.51 7.33
N GLU A 241 -6.58 7.65 8.05
CA GLU A 241 -6.79 7.34 9.45
C GLU A 241 -6.13 8.38 10.39
N PRO A 242 -6.59 8.48 11.65
CA PRO A 242 -5.80 9.16 12.68
C PRO A 242 -4.53 8.36 13.02
N LEU A 243 -3.47 9.08 13.37
CA LEU A 243 -2.19 8.50 13.76
C LEU A 243 -1.96 8.69 15.26
N TYR A 244 -1.34 7.69 15.90
CA TYR A 244 -0.96 7.74 17.30
C TYR A 244 0.57 7.71 17.38
N ILE A 245 1.17 8.89 17.54
CA ILE A 245 2.62 9.06 17.57
C ILE A 245 3.11 8.90 19.00
N PHE A 246 4.04 7.97 19.21
CA PHE A 246 4.74 7.82 20.48
C PHE A 246 5.91 8.82 20.53
N GLU A 247 5.96 9.59 21.62
CA GLU A 247 6.96 10.64 21.88
C GLU A 247 7.69 10.37 23.19
#